data_AF-A0AAD7M3X6-F1
#
_entry.id   AF-A0AAD7M3X6-F1
#
_cell.length_a   1.000
_cell.length_b   1.000
_cell.length_c   1.000
_cell.angle_alpha   90.00
_cell.angle_beta   90.00
_cell.angle_gamma   90.00
#
_symmetry.space_group_name_H-M   'P 1'
#
loop_
_entity.id
_entity.type
_entity.pdbx_description
1 polymer ?
#
loop_
_entity_poly.entity_id
_entity_poly.type
_entity_poly.pdbx_seq_one_letter_code
_entity_poly.pdbx_strand_id
1 'polypeptide(L)'
;MSSPAEFYKSLPPISKAYATLCLLATTAYQIGLFHPAHIALIYEQVFSHFQVWRLFTNFFFLGKFSINFGIRLLMIARYGVQLEKGPFERRTADFLWMMIFGAFSLLALSAIPFFWSPFLGISLVFMLLYVWSREFPNAQINIYGLVTLKAFYLPWAMLALDVVFGSSPMPDLMGIIAGHLYYFLTVLHPLAGGKNILKTPNWVHKLVARWRIGAQPINRAQPERSSGGAFSGRSYRLSG
;
A
#
# COMPACT_ATOMS: atom_id res chain seq x y z
N MET A 1 -22.84 -8.74 10.25
CA MET A 1 -22.14 -8.21 9.05
C MET A 1 -21.60 -6.85 9.44
N SER A 2 -20.27 -6.67 9.47
CA SER A 2 -19.69 -5.37 9.77
C SER A 2 -20.16 -4.36 8.73
N SER A 3 -20.66 -3.21 9.16
CA SER A 3 -21.12 -2.16 8.24
C SER A 3 -19.95 -1.72 7.32
N PRO A 4 -20.21 -1.18 6.11
CA PRO A 4 -19.15 -0.66 5.26
C PRO A 4 -18.25 0.38 5.97
N ALA A 5 -18.85 1.14 6.90
CA ALA A 5 -18.12 2.09 7.74
C ALA A 5 -17.19 1.39 8.74
N GLU A 6 -17.62 0.28 9.36
CA GLU A 6 -16.77 -0.53 10.25
C GLU A 6 -15.63 -1.20 9.47
N PHE A 7 -15.92 -1.74 8.28
CA PHE A 7 -14.88 -2.28 7.40
C PHE A 7 -13.83 -1.23 7.08
N TYR A 8 -14.24 -0.03 6.66
CA TYR A 8 -13.33 1.07 6.37
C TYR A 8 -12.50 1.50 7.59
N LYS A 9 -13.11 1.57 8.77
CA LYS A 9 -12.40 1.87 10.03
C LYS A 9 -11.35 0.81 10.38
N SER A 10 -11.60 -0.45 10.02
CA SER A 10 -10.68 -1.57 10.26
C SER A 10 -9.46 -1.59 9.33
N LEU A 11 -9.47 -0.79 8.26
CA LEU A 11 -8.37 -0.74 7.30
C LEU A 11 -7.14 -0.02 7.88
N PRO A 12 -5.94 -0.54 7.59
CA PRO A 12 -4.69 0.03 8.07
C PRO A 12 -4.47 1.41 7.41
N PRO A 13 -3.77 2.32 8.10
CA PRO A 13 -3.86 3.75 7.82
C PRO A 13 -3.28 4.15 6.46
N ILE A 14 -2.13 3.60 6.04
CA ILE A 14 -1.46 4.05 4.80
C ILE A 14 -2.23 3.56 3.58
N SER A 15 -2.57 2.26 3.53
CA SER A 15 -3.33 1.67 2.43
C SER A 15 -4.72 2.29 2.30
N LYS A 16 -5.38 2.57 3.44
CA LYS A 16 -6.64 3.30 3.49
C LYS A 16 -6.50 4.71 2.93
N ALA A 17 -5.53 5.48 3.40
CA ALA A 17 -5.30 6.85 2.94
C ALA A 17 -5.01 6.88 1.43
N TYR A 18 -4.16 5.97 0.94
CA TYR A 18 -3.82 5.89 -0.47
C TYR A 18 -5.05 5.53 -1.33
N ALA A 19 -5.80 4.49 -0.98
CA ALA A 19 -7.02 4.11 -1.69
C ALA A 19 -8.06 5.25 -1.72
N THR A 20 -8.27 5.93 -0.58
CA THR A 20 -9.20 7.05 -0.47
C THR A 20 -8.74 8.25 -1.31
N LEU A 21 -7.45 8.58 -1.30
CA LEU A 21 -6.91 9.66 -2.14
C LEU A 21 -7.08 9.35 -3.63
N CYS A 22 -6.83 8.10 -4.04
CA CYS A 22 -7.05 7.67 -5.41
C CYS A 22 -8.53 7.77 -5.83
N LEU A 23 -9.44 7.32 -4.96
CA LEU A 23 -10.87 7.44 -5.20
C LEU A 23 -11.31 8.90 -5.30
N LEU A 24 -10.86 9.75 -4.38
CA LEU A 24 -11.19 11.18 -4.38
C LEU A 24 -10.64 11.89 -5.62
N ALA A 25 -9.41 11.59 -6.04
CA ALA A 25 -8.82 12.19 -7.24
C ALA A 25 -9.61 11.83 -8.51
N THR A 26 -9.98 10.57 -8.68
CA THR A 26 -10.80 10.14 -9.82
C THR A 26 -12.22 10.71 -9.76
N THR A 27 -12.84 10.77 -8.58
CA THR A 27 -14.14 11.43 -8.41
C THR A 27 -14.08 12.90 -8.78
N ALA A 28 -13.09 13.64 -8.26
CA ALA A 28 -12.90 15.06 -8.54
C ALA A 28 -12.67 15.33 -10.04
N TYR A 29 -11.95 14.44 -10.74
CA TYR A 29 -11.85 14.49 -12.19
C TYR A 29 -13.21 14.26 -12.87
N GLN A 30 -13.99 13.27 -12.42
CA GLN A 30 -15.28 12.91 -13.02
C GLN A 30 -16.34 14.02 -12.89
N ILE A 31 -16.33 14.77 -11.79
CA ILE A 31 -17.21 15.93 -11.58
C ILE A 31 -16.66 17.23 -12.19
N GLY A 32 -15.52 17.17 -12.88
CA GLY A 32 -14.94 18.31 -13.60
C GLY A 32 -14.21 19.35 -12.74
N LEU A 33 -13.78 19.00 -11.52
CA LEU A 33 -13.07 19.95 -10.65
C LEU A 33 -11.67 20.34 -11.15
N PHE A 34 -11.02 19.47 -11.92
CA PHE A 34 -9.70 19.76 -12.48
C PHE A 34 -9.44 19.03 -13.80
N HIS A 35 -8.54 19.58 -14.61
CA HIS A 35 -8.05 18.94 -15.83
C HIS A 35 -6.83 18.05 -15.55
N PRO A 36 -6.75 16.80 -16.07
CA PRO A 36 -5.62 15.88 -15.83
C PRO A 36 -4.25 16.47 -16.18
N ALA A 37 -4.21 17.39 -17.13
CA ALA A 37 -2.98 18.09 -17.50
C ALA A 37 -2.36 18.93 -16.37
N HIS A 38 -3.09 19.28 -15.30
CA HIS A 38 -2.54 20.01 -14.14
C HIS A 38 -1.79 19.12 -13.15
N ILE A 39 -2.10 17.82 -13.14
CA ILE A 39 -1.51 16.84 -12.22
C ILE A 39 -0.58 15.86 -12.93
N ALA A 40 -0.61 15.79 -14.26
CA ALA A 40 0.28 14.96 -15.07
C ALA A 40 1.76 15.28 -14.81
N LEU A 41 2.60 14.26 -14.84
CA LEU A 41 4.03 14.39 -14.67
C LEU A 41 4.67 14.91 -15.96
N ILE A 42 5.02 16.19 -15.97
CA ILE A 42 5.72 16.85 -17.08
C ILE A 42 6.99 17.49 -16.50
N TYR A 43 8.14 16.86 -16.73
CA TYR A 43 9.40 17.27 -16.11
C TYR A 43 9.80 18.71 -16.45
N GLU A 44 9.56 19.14 -17.69
CA GLU A 44 9.81 20.53 -18.10
C GLU A 44 9.03 21.53 -17.22
N GLN A 45 7.75 21.28 -16.95
CA GLN A 45 6.95 22.18 -16.10
C GLN A 45 7.34 22.10 -14.63
N VAL A 46 7.81 20.94 -14.18
CA VAL A 46 8.30 20.77 -12.81
C VAL A 46 9.55 21.60 -12.57
N PHE A 47 10.53 21.56 -13.49
CA PHE A 47 11.82 22.22 -13.32
C PHE A 47 11.83 23.68 -13.81
N SER A 48 11.20 23.98 -14.94
CA SER A 48 11.20 25.33 -15.52
C SER A 48 10.14 26.25 -14.90
N HIS A 49 8.99 25.71 -14.46
CA HIS A 49 7.88 26.47 -13.89
C HIS A 49 7.61 26.16 -12.41
N PHE A 50 8.53 25.46 -11.73
CA PHE A 50 8.44 25.11 -10.31
C PHE A 50 7.12 24.43 -9.89
N GLN A 51 6.51 23.65 -10.78
CA GLN A 51 5.25 22.94 -10.51
C GLN A 51 5.48 21.63 -9.73
N VAL A 52 6.10 21.74 -8.55
CA VAL A 52 6.59 20.60 -7.74
C VAL A 52 5.50 19.66 -7.26
N TRP A 53 4.25 20.12 -7.16
CA TRP A 53 3.12 19.27 -6.76
C TRP A 53 2.92 18.10 -7.74
N ARG A 54 3.27 18.25 -9.02
CA ARG A 54 3.17 17.20 -10.04
C ARG A 54 3.98 15.96 -9.70
N LEU A 55 5.08 16.11 -8.96
CA LEU A 55 5.90 14.99 -8.48
C LEU A 55 5.14 14.09 -7.49
N PHE A 56 4.12 14.63 -6.81
CA PHE A 56 3.32 13.92 -5.82
C PHE A 56 1.92 13.58 -6.35
N THR A 57 1.22 14.53 -6.97
CA THR A 57 -0.18 14.37 -7.37
C THR A 57 -0.39 13.29 -8.44
N ASN A 58 0.61 13.04 -9.29
CA ASN A 58 0.53 12.05 -10.37
C ASN A 58 0.32 10.61 -9.83
N PHE A 59 0.74 10.32 -8.59
CA PHE A 59 0.60 9.01 -7.98
C PHE A 59 -0.82 8.70 -7.51
N PHE A 60 -1.66 9.71 -7.31
CA PHE A 60 -3.02 9.52 -6.82
C PHE A 60 -4.05 9.44 -7.95
N PHE A 61 -3.64 9.53 -9.22
CA PHE A 61 -4.55 9.40 -10.35
C PHE A 61 -4.39 8.04 -11.03
N LEU A 62 -5.45 7.23 -10.98
CA LEU A 62 -5.49 5.88 -11.56
C LEU A 62 -6.25 5.84 -12.90
N GLY A 63 -6.69 6.99 -13.40
CA GLY A 63 -7.56 7.10 -14.59
C GLY A 63 -9.02 7.37 -14.25
N LYS A 64 -9.87 7.28 -15.28
CA LYS A 64 -11.33 7.46 -15.17
C LYS A 64 -11.99 6.23 -14.53
N PHE A 65 -13.24 6.36 -14.10
CA PHE A 65 -14.02 5.20 -13.68
C PHE A 65 -14.13 4.18 -14.82
N SER A 66 -13.61 2.98 -14.56
CA SER A 66 -13.59 1.83 -15.47
C SER A 66 -13.44 0.55 -14.66
N ILE A 67 -13.59 -0.60 -15.31
CA ILE A 67 -13.31 -1.90 -14.69
C ILE A 67 -11.86 -1.93 -14.19
N ASN A 68 -10.89 -1.46 -14.98
CA ASN A 68 -9.48 -1.42 -14.59
C ASN A 68 -9.25 -0.52 -13.37
N PHE A 69 -9.93 0.62 -13.27
CA PHE A 69 -9.88 1.46 -12.07
C PHE A 69 -10.39 0.69 -10.84
N GLY A 70 -11.52 0.02 -10.94
CA GLY A 70 -12.09 -0.79 -9.85
C GLY A 70 -11.15 -1.92 -9.42
N ILE A 71 -10.53 -2.61 -10.39
CA ILE A 71 -9.55 -3.66 -10.14
C ILE A 71 -8.33 -3.09 -9.40
N ARG A 72 -7.78 -1.95 -9.85
CA ARG A 72 -6.64 -1.29 -9.20
C ARG A 72 -6.97 -0.84 -7.78
N LEU A 73 -8.18 -0.32 -7.55
CA LEU A 73 -8.64 0.05 -6.21
C LEU A 73 -8.77 -1.19 -5.30
N LEU A 74 -9.32 -2.29 -5.83
CA LEU A 74 -9.39 -3.58 -5.13
C LEU A 74 -8.00 -4.13 -4.81
N MET A 75 -7.04 -3.98 -5.72
CA MET A 75 -5.65 -4.40 -5.49
C MET A 75 -5.04 -3.65 -4.31
N ILE A 76 -5.27 -2.34 -4.18
CA ILE A 76 -4.83 -1.58 -2.99
C ILE A 76 -5.53 -2.11 -1.73
N ALA A 77 -6.87 -2.26 -1.78
CA ALA A 77 -7.68 -2.66 -0.65
C ALA A 77 -7.42 -4.11 -0.19
N ARG A 78 -6.94 -4.99 -1.08
CA ARG A 78 -6.63 -6.39 -0.78
C ARG A 78 -5.14 -6.59 -0.51
N TYR A 79 -4.28 -6.28 -1.47
CA TYR A 79 -2.86 -6.62 -1.41
C TYR A 79 -2.06 -5.58 -0.63
N GLY A 80 -2.35 -4.29 -0.80
CA GLY A 80 -1.75 -3.23 0.02
C GLY A 80 -2.06 -3.42 1.51
N VAL A 81 -3.33 -3.70 1.83
CA VAL A 81 -3.77 -3.97 3.20
C VAL A 81 -3.12 -5.24 3.78
N GLN A 82 -2.98 -6.31 3.00
CA GLN A 82 -2.30 -7.53 3.45
C GLN A 82 -0.80 -7.32 3.66
N LEU A 83 -0.15 -6.47 2.87
CA LEU A 83 1.25 -6.08 3.13
C LEU A 83 1.36 -5.30 4.44
N GLU A 84 0.54 -4.27 4.63
CA GLU A 84 0.60 -3.39 5.81
C GLU A 84 0.24 -4.13 7.11
N LYS A 85 -0.68 -5.11 7.05
CA LYS A 85 -1.07 -5.95 8.20
C LYS A 85 -0.25 -7.22 8.38
N GLY A 86 0.46 -7.68 7.36
CA GLY A 86 1.23 -8.93 7.40
C GLY A 86 2.71 -8.65 7.63
N PRO A 87 3.55 -8.62 6.58
CA PRO A 87 4.99 -8.40 6.73
C PRO A 87 5.32 -7.10 7.48
N PHE A 88 4.52 -6.05 7.30
CA PHE A 88 4.75 -4.76 7.94
C PHE A 88 3.90 -4.50 9.18
N GLU A 89 3.35 -5.56 9.80
CA GLU A 89 2.58 -5.41 11.03
C GLU A 89 3.42 -4.71 12.10
N ARG A 90 2.87 -3.64 12.71
CA ARG A 90 3.56 -2.78 13.69
C ARG A 90 4.81 -2.07 13.17
N ARG A 91 5.10 -2.16 11.87
CA ARG A 91 6.20 -1.52 11.15
C ARG A 91 5.67 -0.61 10.04
N THR A 92 4.65 0.18 10.36
CA THR A 92 4.01 1.09 9.41
C THR A 92 4.98 2.11 8.78
N ALA A 93 6.05 2.48 9.50
CA ALA A 93 7.13 3.31 8.96
C ALA A 93 7.89 2.62 7.83
N ASP A 94 8.13 1.31 7.93
CA ASP A 94 8.82 0.54 6.88
C ASP A 94 7.91 0.38 5.65
N PHE A 95 6.60 0.18 5.84
CA PHE A 95 5.63 0.17 4.74
C PHE A 95 5.55 1.54 4.03
N LEU A 96 5.50 2.63 4.79
CA LEU A 96 5.51 3.98 4.24
C LEU A 96 6.84 4.25 3.50
N TRP A 97 7.96 3.79 4.04
CA TRP A 97 9.26 3.92 3.39
C TRP A 97 9.34 3.14 2.08
N MET A 98 8.79 1.93 2.01
CA MET A 98 8.65 1.18 0.77
C MET A 98 7.86 1.97 -0.28
N MET A 99 6.73 2.58 0.10
CA MET A 99 5.93 3.42 -0.81
C MET A 99 6.72 4.64 -1.30
N ILE A 100 7.46 5.30 -0.41
CA ILE A 100 8.31 6.45 -0.74
C ILE A 100 9.45 6.05 -1.69
N PHE A 101 10.17 4.98 -1.37
CA PHE A 101 11.22 4.44 -2.23
C PHE A 101 10.67 4.07 -3.62
N GLY A 102 9.49 3.45 -3.65
CA GLY A 102 8.76 3.13 -4.87
C GLY A 102 8.47 4.37 -5.71
N ALA A 103 7.89 5.39 -5.09
CA ALA A 103 7.61 6.66 -5.76
C ALA A 103 8.89 7.29 -6.35
N PHE A 104 9.98 7.36 -5.58
CA PHE A 104 11.25 7.88 -6.08
C PHE A 104 11.82 7.05 -7.24
N SER A 105 11.78 5.72 -7.12
CA SER A 105 12.25 4.82 -8.18
C SER A 105 11.43 4.99 -9.47
N LEU A 106 10.11 5.14 -9.34
CA LEU A 106 9.22 5.36 -10.48
C LEU A 106 9.40 6.74 -11.13
N LEU A 107 9.66 7.79 -10.34
CA LEU A 107 10.05 9.09 -10.90
C LEU A 107 11.36 8.95 -11.69
N ALA A 108 12.39 8.34 -11.10
CA ALA A 108 13.66 8.11 -11.78
C ALA A 108 13.50 7.31 -13.08
N LEU A 109 12.68 6.25 -13.08
CA LEU A 109 12.36 5.48 -14.29
C LEU A 109 11.62 6.33 -15.33
N SER A 110 10.60 7.10 -14.92
CA SER A 110 9.82 7.95 -15.82
C SER A 110 10.62 9.09 -16.45
N ALA A 111 11.77 9.47 -15.86
CA ALA A 111 12.66 10.46 -16.45
C ALA A 111 13.36 9.96 -17.73
N ILE A 112 13.41 8.64 -17.94
CA ILE A 112 13.94 8.03 -19.16
C ILE A 112 12.85 8.08 -20.23
N PRO A 113 13.07 8.68 -21.42
CA PRO A 113 12.04 8.87 -22.44
C PRO A 113 11.27 7.59 -22.84
N PHE A 114 11.95 6.44 -22.86
CA PHE A 114 11.35 5.16 -23.19
C PHE A 114 10.31 4.69 -22.15
N PHE A 115 10.52 5.02 -20.86
CA PHE A 115 9.65 4.64 -19.75
C PHE A 115 8.75 5.80 -19.31
N TRP A 116 8.67 6.87 -20.09
CA TRP A 116 7.89 8.03 -19.69
C TRP A 116 6.39 7.69 -19.64
N SER A 117 5.78 7.98 -18.50
CA SER A 117 4.33 7.93 -18.30
C SER A 117 3.88 9.18 -17.54
N PRO A 118 2.77 9.84 -17.97
CA PRO A 118 2.26 11.03 -17.31
C PRO A 118 1.69 10.75 -15.91
N PHE A 119 1.32 9.49 -15.62
CA PHE A 119 0.75 9.09 -14.33
C PHE A 119 1.41 7.82 -13.83
N LEU A 120 1.94 7.85 -12.62
CA LEU A 120 2.64 6.72 -12.00
C LEU A 120 1.83 6.04 -10.89
N GLY A 121 0.58 6.46 -10.67
CA GLY A 121 -0.30 5.83 -9.68
C GLY A 121 -0.57 4.35 -9.98
N ILE A 122 -0.81 4.04 -11.25
CA ILE A 122 -0.89 2.66 -11.75
C ILE A 122 0.38 1.87 -11.39
N SER A 123 1.55 2.43 -11.70
CA SER A 123 2.83 1.78 -11.47
C SER A 123 3.06 1.51 -9.98
N LEU A 124 2.66 2.44 -9.11
CA LEU A 124 2.76 2.25 -7.66
C LEU A 124 1.84 1.12 -7.15
N VAL A 125 0.64 0.99 -7.73
CA VAL A 125 -0.28 -0.14 -7.45
C VAL A 125 0.32 -1.48 -7.89
N PHE A 126 0.93 -1.53 -9.08
CA PHE A 126 1.62 -2.73 -9.57
C PHE A 126 2.86 -3.08 -8.77
N MET A 127 3.58 -2.08 -8.26
CA MET A 127 4.66 -2.30 -7.31
C MET A 127 4.16 -2.97 -6.02
N LEU A 128 3.07 -2.48 -5.44
CA LEU A 128 2.45 -3.11 -4.26
C LEU A 128 2.04 -4.56 -4.53
N LEU A 129 1.40 -4.80 -5.67
CA LEU A 129 1.02 -6.15 -6.11
C LEU A 129 2.25 -7.06 -6.22
N TYR A 130 3.33 -6.55 -6.81
CA TYR A 130 4.57 -7.29 -7.01
C TYR A 130 5.24 -7.64 -5.68
N VAL A 131 5.42 -6.68 -4.78
CA VAL A 131 6.02 -6.96 -3.47
C VAL A 131 5.17 -7.99 -2.72
N TRP A 132 3.85 -7.84 -2.74
CA TRP A 132 2.93 -8.81 -2.13
C TRP A 132 3.08 -10.22 -2.73
N SER A 133 3.20 -10.35 -4.05
CA SER A 133 3.36 -11.65 -4.69
C SER A 133 4.67 -12.36 -4.32
N ARG A 134 5.72 -11.59 -4.03
CA ARG A 134 7.02 -12.10 -3.59
C ARG A 134 7.07 -12.45 -2.11
N GLU A 135 6.31 -11.76 -1.27
CA GLU A 135 6.15 -12.10 0.16
C GLU A 135 5.30 -13.36 0.37
N PHE A 136 4.28 -13.57 -0.47
CA PHE A 136 3.36 -14.70 -0.36
C PHE A 136 3.33 -15.59 -1.61
N PRO A 137 4.47 -16.11 -2.11
CA PRO A 137 4.57 -16.71 -3.45
C PRO A 137 3.69 -17.95 -3.64
N ASN A 138 3.45 -18.70 -2.56
CA ASN A 138 2.66 -19.94 -2.57
C ASN A 138 1.17 -19.72 -2.29
N ALA A 139 0.74 -18.50 -1.97
CA ALA A 139 -0.68 -18.22 -1.75
C ALA A 139 -1.48 -18.47 -3.04
N GLN A 140 -2.62 -19.13 -2.92
CA GLN A 140 -3.49 -19.40 -4.06
C GLN A 140 -4.50 -18.26 -4.21
N ILE A 141 -4.52 -17.65 -5.40
CA ILE A 141 -5.43 -16.57 -5.74
C ILE A 141 -6.35 -17.03 -6.85
N ASN A 142 -7.64 -16.92 -6.60
CA ASN A 142 -8.67 -17.10 -7.62
C ASN A 142 -8.92 -15.75 -8.32
N ILE A 143 -8.62 -15.67 -9.62
CA ILE A 143 -8.97 -14.54 -10.47
C ILE A 143 -10.45 -14.67 -10.83
N TYR A 144 -11.28 -13.84 -10.20
CA TYR A 144 -12.70 -13.66 -10.51
C TYR A 144 -13.53 -14.96 -10.59
N GLY A 145 -13.12 -16.03 -9.91
CA GLY A 145 -13.81 -17.32 -9.93
C GLY A 145 -13.41 -18.24 -11.09
N LEU A 146 -12.58 -17.76 -12.03
CA LEU A 146 -12.28 -18.46 -13.29
C LEU A 146 -11.06 -19.36 -13.19
N VAL A 147 -9.96 -18.84 -12.63
CA VAL A 147 -8.66 -19.52 -12.62
C VAL A 147 -7.99 -19.33 -11.27
N THR A 148 -7.48 -20.41 -10.69
CA THR A 148 -6.61 -20.39 -9.52
C THR A 148 -5.15 -20.35 -9.95
N LEU A 149 -4.40 -19.37 -9.46
CA LEU A 149 -2.96 -19.26 -9.70
C LEU A 149 -2.19 -18.99 -8.40
N LYS A 150 -0.91 -19.35 -8.42
CA LYS A 150 0.00 -18.98 -7.35
C LYS A 150 0.27 -17.48 -7.42
N ALA A 151 0.18 -16.80 -6.28
CA ALA A 151 0.39 -15.36 -6.13
C ALA A 151 1.64 -14.86 -6.87
N PHE A 152 2.73 -15.63 -6.90
CA PHE A 152 3.93 -15.33 -7.68
C PHE A 152 3.66 -14.88 -9.13
N TYR A 153 2.68 -15.50 -9.82
CA TYR A 153 2.32 -15.19 -11.21
C TYR A 153 1.32 -14.04 -11.34
N LEU A 154 0.77 -13.54 -10.23
CA LEU A 154 -0.31 -12.57 -10.24
C LEU A 154 0.04 -11.24 -10.92
N PRO A 155 1.24 -10.64 -10.76
CA PRO A 155 1.59 -9.41 -11.48
C PRO A 155 1.54 -9.57 -12.99
N TRP A 156 1.99 -10.71 -13.51
CA TRP A 156 1.97 -11.01 -14.94
C TRP A 156 0.56 -11.28 -15.45
N ALA A 157 -0.26 -11.98 -14.66
CA ALA A 157 -1.67 -12.20 -14.99
C ALA A 157 -2.46 -10.88 -15.03
N MET A 158 -2.22 -9.96 -14.09
CA MET A 158 -2.88 -8.65 -14.08
C MET A 158 -2.41 -7.76 -15.24
N LEU A 159 -1.11 -7.77 -15.56
CA LEU A 159 -0.58 -7.06 -16.75
C LEU A 159 -1.22 -7.59 -18.04
N ALA A 160 -1.31 -8.91 -18.20
CA ALA A 160 -1.94 -9.51 -19.38
C ALA A 160 -3.42 -9.11 -19.49
N LEU A 161 -4.14 -9.07 -18.36
CA LEU A 161 -5.53 -8.63 -18.30
C LEU A 161 -5.67 -7.14 -18.65
N ASP A 162 -4.77 -6.28 -18.19
CA ASP A 162 -4.77 -4.85 -18.54
C ASP A 162 -4.57 -4.65 -20.05
N VAL A 163 -3.67 -5.42 -20.68
CA VAL A 163 -3.48 -5.42 -22.14
C VAL A 163 -4.72 -5.90 -22.88
N VAL A 164 -5.37 -6.96 -22.40
CA VAL A 164 -6.63 -7.48 -22.99
C VAL A 164 -7.75 -6.44 -22.91
N PHE A 165 -7.81 -5.65 -21.82
CA PHE A 165 -8.75 -4.54 -21.69
C PHE A 165 -8.29 -3.24 -22.37
N GLY A 166 -7.23 -3.28 -23.17
CA GLY A 166 -6.76 -2.16 -23.99
C GLY A 166 -5.97 -1.08 -23.22
N SER A 167 -5.48 -1.38 -22.02
CA SER A 167 -4.60 -0.49 -21.26
C SER A 167 -3.15 -0.62 -21.72
N SER A 168 -2.38 0.46 -21.61
CA SER A 168 -0.95 0.43 -21.90
C SER A 168 -0.23 -0.44 -20.86
N PRO A 169 0.65 -1.37 -21.27
CA PRO A 169 1.41 -2.22 -20.33
C PRO A 169 2.57 -1.48 -19.66
N MET A 170 2.97 -0.30 -20.18
CA MET A 170 4.18 0.39 -19.71
C MET A 170 4.10 0.75 -18.22
N PRO A 171 3.01 1.37 -17.71
CA PRO A 171 2.89 1.67 -16.29
C PRO A 171 2.95 0.41 -15.40
N ASP A 172 2.38 -0.71 -15.85
CA ASP A 172 2.37 -1.97 -15.10
C ASP A 172 3.79 -2.56 -15.02
N LEU A 173 4.54 -2.56 -16.13
CA LEU A 173 5.94 -2.97 -16.20
C LEU A 173 6.84 -2.12 -15.30
N MET A 174 6.67 -0.80 -15.31
CA MET A 174 7.41 0.10 -14.43
C MET A 174 7.17 -0.25 -12.96
N GLY A 175 5.92 -0.58 -12.60
CA GLY A 175 5.57 -1.03 -11.26
C GLY A 175 6.26 -2.34 -10.86
N ILE A 176 6.28 -3.31 -11.78
CA ILE A 176 6.98 -4.59 -11.58
C ILE A 176 8.49 -4.36 -11.39
N ILE A 177 9.11 -3.51 -12.21
CA ILE A 177 10.54 -3.17 -12.11
C ILE A 177 10.85 -2.49 -10.77
N ALA A 178 10.07 -1.48 -10.37
CA ALA A 178 10.25 -0.78 -9.11
C ALA A 178 10.05 -1.71 -7.89
N GLY A 179 9.06 -2.60 -7.95
CA GLY A 179 8.83 -3.62 -6.94
C GLY A 179 9.96 -4.64 -6.86
N HIS A 180 10.49 -5.08 -8.00
CA HIS A 180 11.64 -5.97 -8.04
C HIS A 180 12.90 -5.31 -7.48
N LEU A 181 13.16 -4.05 -7.82
CA LEU A 181 14.28 -3.28 -7.30
C LEU A 181 14.21 -3.16 -5.77
N TYR A 182 13.03 -2.81 -5.24
CA TYR A 182 12.82 -2.76 -3.79
C TYR A 182 13.07 -4.12 -3.13
N TYR A 183 12.46 -5.19 -3.65
CA TYR A 183 12.58 -6.53 -3.10
C TYR A 183 14.03 -7.06 -3.18
N PHE A 184 14.73 -6.75 -4.26
CA PHE A 184 16.13 -7.11 -4.45
C PHE A 184 17.01 -6.45 -3.38
N LEU A 185 16.86 -5.13 -3.16
CA LEU A 185 17.69 -4.38 -2.22
C LEU A 185 17.38 -4.69 -0.74
N THR A 186 16.14 -5.08 -0.43
CA THR A 186 15.68 -5.32 0.95
C THR A 186 15.75 -6.78 1.39
N VAL A 187 15.57 -7.73 0.45
CA VAL A 187 15.48 -9.16 0.76
C VAL A 187 16.61 -9.94 0.09
N LEU A 188 16.72 -9.89 -1.23
CA LEU A 188 17.66 -10.76 -1.97
C LEU A 188 19.13 -10.41 -1.71
N HIS A 189 19.48 -9.12 -1.73
CA HIS A 189 20.85 -8.67 -1.51
C HIS A 189 21.34 -8.98 -0.08
N PRO A 190 20.55 -8.73 0.99
CA PRO A 190 20.92 -9.17 2.34
C PRO A 190 21.05 -10.69 2.48
N LEU A 191 20.16 -11.47 1.85
CA LEU A 191 20.24 -12.94 1.89
C LEU A 191 21.47 -13.49 1.18
N ALA A 192 21.97 -12.80 0.15
CA ALA A 192 23.20 -13.15 -0.57
C ALA A 192 24.49 -12.75 0.18
N GLY A 193 24.40 -12.32 1.45
CA GLY A 193 25.54 -11.88 2.26
C GLY A 193 25.84 -10.37 2.16
N GLY A 194 25.02 -9.61 1.44
CA GLY A 194 25.12 -8.16 1.35
C GLY A 194 24.60 -7.44 2.60
N LYS A 195 24.89 -6.14 2.73
CA LYS A 195 24.30 -5.30 3.78
C LYS A 195 22.85 -4.95 3.43
N ASN A 196 22.00 -4.72 4.45
CA ASN A 196 20.69 -4.11 4.25
C ASN A 196 20.86 -2.62 3.95
N ILE A 197 20.74 -2.26 2.66
CA ILE A 197 21.00 -0.90 2.14
C ILE A 197 19.82 0.02 2.41
N LEU A 198 18.59 -0.49 2.35
CA LEU A 198 17.36 0.29 2.47
C LEU A 198 16.76 0.22 3.88
N LYS A 199 17.55 0.52 4.90
CA LYS A 199 17.02 0.72 6.25
C LYS A 199 16.14 1.97 6.29
N THR A 200 14.99 1.85 6.94
CA THR A 200 14.05 2.97 7.12
C THR A 200 14.73 4.12 7.86
N PRO A 201 14.75 5.34 7.29
CA PRO A 201 15.35 6.48 7.96
C PRO A 201 14.59 6.88 9.24
N ASN A 202 15.32 7.35 10.25
CA ASN A 202 14.75 7.78 11.53
C ASN A 202 13.68 8.88 11.38
N TRP A 203 13.75 9.72 10.34
CA TRP A 203 12.75 10.76 10.11
C TRP A 203 11.37 10.17 9.74
N VAL A 204 11.32 9.02 9.05
CA VAL A 204 10.07 8.34 8.70
C VAL A 204 9.43 7.78 9.96
N HIS A 205 10.22 7.16 10.84
CA HIS A 205 9.74 6.72 12.15
C HIS A 205 9.20 7.89 12.98
N LYS A 206 9.90 9.03 13.01
CA LYS A 206 9.43 10.25 13.69
C LYS A 206 8.13 10.78 13.08
N LEU A 207 7.97 10.73 11.76
CA LEU A 207 6.74 11.15 11.09
C LEU A 207 5.57 10.25 11.49
N VAL A 208 5.72 8.93 11.35
CA VAL A 208 4.67 7.97 11.73
C VAL A 208 4.30 8.09 13.21
N ALA A 209 5.29 8.24 14.10
CA ALA A 209 5.07 8.43 15.53
C ALA A 209 4.36 9.76 15.84
N ARG A 210 4.77 10.87 15.22
CA ARG A 210 4.17 12.20 15.41
C ARG A 210 2.68 12.20 15.06
N TRP A 211 2.34 11.55 13.95
CA TRP A 211 0.97 11.50 13.45
C TRP A 211 0.17 10.32 14.05
N ARG A 212 0.76 9.58 15.01
CA ARG A 212 0.19 8.36 15.63
C ARG A 212 -0.36 7.35 14.61
N ILE A 213 0.25 7.31 13.42
CA ILE A 213 -0.16 6.46 12.32
C ILE A 213 0.17 5.01 12.71
N GLY A 214 -0.84 4.16 12.80
CA GLY A 214 -0.68 2.75 13.21
C GLY A 214 -0.59 2.54 14.73
N ALA A 215 -0.76 3.59 15.55
CA ALA A 215 -0.94 3.42 16.98
C ALA A 215 -2.31 2.77 17.23
N GLN A 216 -2.32 1.59 17.86
CA GLN A 216 -3.55 1.01 18.37
C GLN A 216 -4.22 2.01 19.32
N PRO A 217 -5.55 2.20 19.26
CA PRO A 217 -6.23 2.88 20.36
C PRO A 217 -5.84 2.13 21.63
N ILE A 218 -5.40 2.88 22.65
CA ILE A 218 -5.19 2.31 23.98
C ILE A 218 -6.57 1.82 24.40
N ASN A 219 -6.86 0.54 24.16
CA ASN A 219 -7.88 -0.16 24.91
C ASN A 219 -7.34 -0.12 26.34
N ARG A 220 -7.73 0.91 27.09
CA ARG A 220 -7.74 0.82 28.53
C ARG A 220 -8.55 -0.44 28.78
N ALA A 221 -7.86 -1.53 29.10
CA ALA A 221 -8.51 -2.70 29.64
C ALA A 221 -9.38 -2.14 30.77
N GLN A 222 -10.69 -2.22 30.57
CA GLN A 222 -11.64 -1.82 31.59
C GLN A 222 -11.24 -2.69 32.78
N PRO A 223 -10.78 -2.12 33.91
CA PRO A 223 -10.42 -2.95 35.04
C PRO A 223 -11.64 -3.81 35.30
N GLU A 224 -11.45 -5.13 35.27
CA GLU A 224 -12.49 -6.08 35.66
C GLU A 224 -13.08 -5.50 36.94
N ARG A 225 -14.36 -5.11 36.87
CA ARG A 225 -15.12 -4.84 38.08
C ARG A 225 -15.20 -6.19 38.76
N SER A 226 -14.21 -6.48 39.61
CA SER A 226 -14.26 -7.51 40.61
C SER A 226 -15.54 -7.25 41.39
N SER A 227 -16.58 -7.98 41.04
CA SER A 227 -17.82 -8.06 41.80
C SER A 227 -17.42 -8.47 43.20
N GLY A 228 -17.43 -7.48 44.10
CA GLY A 228 -17.25 -7.70 45.53
C GLY A 228 -18.32 -8.64 46.01
N GLY A 229 -17.92 -9.89 46.28
CA GLY A 229 -18.65 -10.87 47.05
C GLY A 229 -17.71 -11.38 48.13
N ALA A 230 -17.72 -10.72 49.28
CA ALA A 230 -16.96 -11.10 50.45
C ALA A 230 -17.36 -12.50 50.94
N PHE A 231 -16.40 -13.40 51.12
CA PHE A 231 -16.40 -14.36 52.23
C PHE A 231 -14.98 -14.95 52.43
N SER A 232 -14.23 -14.40 53.38
CA SER A 232 -13.02 -15.03 53.90
C SER A 232 -13.44 -15.91 55.08
N GLY A 233 -13.65 -17.21 54.81
CA GLY A 233 -13.92 -18.20 55.83
C GLY A 233 -12.62 -18.68 56.48
N ARG A 234 -12.40 -18.30 57.74
CA ARG A 234 -11.27 -18.73 58.57
C ARG A 234 -11.65 -20.03 59.30
N SER A 235 -11.19 -21.18 58.84
CA SER A 235 -11.34 -22.45 59.58
C SER A 235 -10.03 -22.81 60.30
N TYR A 236 -10.12 -22.87 61.63
CA TYR A 236 -9.09 -23.37 62.54
C TYR A 236 -9.01 -24.90 62.41
N ARG A 237 -7.80 -25.44 62.31
CA ARG A 237 -7.54 -26.88 62.54
C ARG A 237 -7.44 -27.11 64.04
N LEU A 238 -8.31 -27.96 64.58
CA LEU A 238 -8.16 -28.49 65.93
C LEU A 238 -7.22 -29.70 65.85
N SER A 239 -6.14 -29.62 66.60
CA SER A 239 -5.24 -30.74 66.91
C SER A 239 -5.89 -31.55 68.04
N GLY A 240 -5.94 -32.87 67.86
CA GLY A 240 -6.41 -33.86 68.83
C GLY A 240 -6.19 -35.24 68.25
#